data_AF-A0A4Z1I025-F1
#
_entry.id   AF-A0A4Z1I025-F1
#
_cell.length_a   1.000
_cell.length_b   1.000
_cell.length_c   1.000
_cell.angle_alpha   90.00
_cell.angle_beta   90.00
_cell.angle_gamma   90.00
#
_symmetry.space_group_name_H-M   'P 1'
#
loop_
_entity.id
_entity.type
_entity.pdbx_description
1 polymer ?
#
loop_
_entity_poly.entity_id
_entity_poly.type
_entity_poly.pdbx_seq_one_letter_code
_entity_poly.pdbx_strand_id
1 'polypeptide(L)'
;MYCSEAPCGDASMELTMASQDDPTLWDLLPTSTSSSDNKPELLGRANFQLLGRVRRKPSRPDAPPTLSKSCSDKLAASQYTSILSSLTSLFISPQNMYLHSLILPDTQYNETGFVRCFQTRLFMLRNKEYGVRESGYGFYEIGIKTTGKEFVYSRRSETHNANTEYVSSNISTSWVRGDGKTGGETLVNGALQGRKQFDVKGASRVCRRRGWKLGLEVLGAITAMQIGGKEIVELIGRGLEVVKYKNLKESDILRERRRAKEEVRECLGAWVRNEGDEEFGV
;
A
#
# COMPACT_ATOMS: atom_id res chain seq x y z
N MET A 1 -9.54 -1.98 9.45
CA MET A 1 -9.25 -2.78 8.24
C MET A 1 -9.20 -4.24 8.63
N TYR A 2 -9.75 -5.14 7.81
CA TYR A 2 -9.65 -6.60 8.03
C TYR A 2 -8.77 -7.24 6.96
N CYS A 3 -7.92 -8.19 7.35
CA CYS A 3 -7.15 -9.05 6.46
C CYS A 3 -7.35 -10.51 6.89
N SER A 4 -7.65 -11.39 5.93
CA SER A 4 -7.79 -12.83 6.22
C SER A 4 -6.47 -13.55 6.44
N GLU A 5 -5.36 -12.93 6.04
CA GLU A 5 -3.99 -13.43 6.18
C GLU A 5 -3.10 -12.29 6.70
N ALA A 6 -1.98 -12.64 7.33
CA ALA A 6 -0.97 -11.66 7.70
C ALA A 6 -0.52 -10.85 6.47
N PRO A 7 -0.39 -9.51 6.56
CA PRO A 7 -0.02 -8.71 5.41
C PRO A 7 1.37 -9.12 4.92
N CYS A 8 1.47 -9.48 3.63
CA CYS A 8 2.74 -9.99 3.10
C CYS A 8 3.90 -9.00 3.32
N GLY A 9 5.09 -9.55 3.51
CA GLY A 9 6.28 -8.79 3.92
C GLY A 9 6.58 -9.01 5.40
N ASP A 10 7.19 -8.00 6.03
CA ASP A 10 7.83 -8.12 7.34
C ASP A 10 6.94 -8.70 8.46
N ALA A 11 5.65 -8.34 8.53
CA ALA A 11 4.73 -8.83 9.57
C ALA A 11 4.42 -10.34 9.47
N SER A 12 4.65 -10.93 8.30
CA SER A 12 4.31 -12.33 7.99
C SER A 12 5.52 -13.26 7.98
N MET A 13 6.72 -12.77 8.29
CA MET A 13 7.96 -13.53 8.12
C MET A 13 8.07 -14.69 9.09
N GLU A 14 7.74 -14.50 10.36
CA GLU A 14 7.75 -15.56 11.38
C GLU A 14 6.76 -16.67 11.01
N LEU A 15 5.57 -16.31 10.54
CA LEU A 15 4.58 -17.26 10.06
C LEU A 15 5.08 -18.02 8.81
N THR A 16 5.84 -17.35 7.95
CA THR A 16 6.45 -17.97 6.77
C THR A 16 7.55 -18.96 7.17
N MET A 17 8.37 -18.60 8.16
CA MET A 17 9.43 -19.45 8.71
C MET A 17 8.86 -20.70 9.36
N ALA A 18 7.84 -20.54 10.20
CA ALA A 18 7.17 -21.64 10.88
C ALA A 18 6.45 -22.61 9.92
N SER A 19 6.14 -22.16 8.69
CA SER A 19 5.50 -22.98 7.68
C SER A 19 6.46 -23.64 6.69
N GLN A 20 7.78 -23.50 6.85
CA GLN A 20 8.75 -24.19 6.00
C GLN A 20 9.00 -25.60 6.54
N ASP A 21 8.97 -26.60 5.65
CA ASP A 21 9.39 -27.96 5.99
C ASP A 21 10.90 -28.05 6.23
N ASP A 22 11.67 -27.20 5.55
CA ASP A 22 13.12 -27.07 5.70
C ASP A 22 13.50 -25.69 6.31
N PRO A 23 14.03 -25.66 7.54
CA PRO A 23 14.49 -24.42 8.18
C PRO A 23 15.86 -23.94 7.67
N THR A 24 16.51 -24.67 6.74
CA THR A 24 17.84 -24.34 6.24
C THR A 24 17.84 -22.92 5.66
N LEU A 25 18.75 -22.10 6.19
CA LEU A 25 18.94 -20.74 5.73
C LEU A 25 19.39 -20.78 4.27
N TRP A 26 18.67 -20.07 3.41
CA TRP A 26 19.10 -19.92 2.02
C TRP A 26 20.44 -19.21 2.01
N ASP A 27 21.41 -19.77 1.29
CA ASP A 27 22.70 -19.12 1.08
C ASP A 27 22.44 -17.71 0.54
N LEU A 28 22.89 -16.71 1.29
CA LEU A 28 22.85 -15.34 0.82
C LEU A 28 23.73 -15.31 -0.43
N LEU A 29 23.11 -15.12 -1.60
CA LEU A 29 23.85 -14.90 -2.84
C LEU A 29 24.94 -13.87 -2.53
N PRO A 30 26.21 -14.15 -2.85
CA PRO A 30 27.30 -13.22 -2.55
C PRO A 30 26.94 -11.90 -3.23
N THR A 31 26.78 -10.87 -2.40
CA THR A 31 26.51 -9.50 -2.83
C THR A 31 27.47 -9.20 -3.97
N SER A 32 26.93 -9.07 -5.20
CA SER A 32 27.73 -8.69 -6.36
C SER A 32 28.51 -7.44 -5.98
N THR A 33 29.82 -7.59 -5.99
CA THR A 33 30.85 -6.68 -5.49
C THR A 33 30.66 -5.24 -5.97
N SER A 34 31.08 -4.30 -5.11
CA SER A 34 31.39 -2.87 -5.37
C SER A 34 30.26 -1.84 -5.35
N SER A 35 29.71 -1.59 -4.16
CA SER A 35 29.47 -0.22 -3.65
C SER A 35 28.92 -0.32 -2.22
N SER A 36 29.46 0.50 -1.33
CA SER A 36 29.14 0.58 0.10
C SER A 36 27.69 0.99 0.44
N ASP A 37 26.79 1.08 -0.56
CA ASP A 37 25.40 1.54 -0.40
C ASP A 37 24.33 0.54 -0.88
N ASN A 38 24.70 -0.58 -1.50
CA ASN A 38 23.73 -1.51 -2.07
C ASN A 38 23.20 -2.52 -1.04
N LYS A 39 22.20 -2.10 -0.25
CA LYS A 39 21.36 -3.02 0.54
C LYS A 39 20.71 -4.05 -0.40
N PRO A 40 20.69 -5.35 -0.06
CA PRO A 40 20.16 -6.40 -0.93
C PRO A 40 18.68 -6.16 -1.24
N GLU A 41 18.31 -6.29 -2.52
CA GLU A 41 16.93 -6.17 -2.94
C GLU A 41 16.12 -7.40 -2.48
N LEU A 42 15.18 -7.20 -1.55
CA LEU A 42 14.37 -8.30 -1.03
C LEU A 42 13.09 -8.48 -1.84
N LEU A 43 12.96 -9.64 -2.48
CA LEU A 43 11.79 -10.04 -3.26
C LEU A 43 10.96 -11.06 -2.49
N GLY A 44 9.68 -10.76 -2.30
CA GLY A 44 8.72 -11.68 -1.73
C GLY A 44 9.12 -12.22 -0.35
N ARG A 45 9.10 -13.55 -0.26
CA ARG A 45 9.46 -14.33 0.93
C ARG A 45 10.91 -14.83 0.91
N ALA A 46 11.67 -14.54 -0.15
CA ALA A 46 13.08 -14.91 -0.22
C ALA A 46 13.87 -14.23 0.90
N ASN A 47 14.93 -14.88 1.38
CA ASN A 47 15.74 -14.41 2.49
C ASN A 47 14.89 -14.04 3.71
N PHE A 48 13.99 -14.93 4.15
CA PHE A 48 13.07 -14.68 5.27
C PHE A 48 13.80 -14.36 6.59
N GLN A 49 15.07 -14.75 6.72
CA GLN A 49 15.95 -14.38 7.82
C GLN A 49 16.28 -12.87 7.89
N LEU A 50 16.14 -12.14 6.77
CA LEU A 50 16.37 -10.70 6.70
C LEU A 50 15.11 -9.92 7.12
N LEU A 51 14.88 -9.85 8.42
CA LEU A 51 13.73 -9.19 9.05
C LEU A 51 13.90 -7.65 9.11
N GLY A 52 12.79 -6.93 9.25
CA GLY A 52 12.75 -5.48 9.48
C GLY A 52 13.05 -4.62 8.25
N ARG A 53 13.12 -5.21 7.06
CA ARG A 53 13.52 -4.54 5.82
C ARG A 53 12.38 -4.41 4.82
N VAL A 54 12.43 -3.38 3.97
CA VAL A 54 11.49 -3.18 2.87
C VAL A 54 11.60 -4.35 1.88
N ARG A 55 10.45 -4.92 1.52
CA ARG A 55 10.31 -6.04 0.59
C ARG A 55 9.45 -5.64 -0.60
N ARG A 56 9.75 -6.20 -1.77
CA ARG A 56 8.96 -5.99 -3.00
C ARG A 56 8.18 -7.23 -3.38
N LYS A 57 7.12 -7.04 -4.17
CA LYS A 57 6.44 -8.11 -4.89
C LYS A 57 7.24 -8.48 -6.16
N PRO A 58 7.07 -9.67 -6.74
CA PRO A 58 6.11 -10.72 -6.40
C PRO A 58 6.58 -11.60 -5.24
N SER A 59 5.65 -12.39 -4.70
CA SER A 59 6.00 -13.48 -3.76
C SER A 59 6.34 -14.78 -4.48
N ARG A 60 5.99 -14.90 -5.77
CA ARG A 60 6.28 -16.10 -6.56
C ARG A 60 7.60 -15.93 -7.32
N PRO A 61 8.47 -16.95 -7.36
CA PRO A 61 9.73 -16.89 -8.11
C PRO A 61 9.54 -16.75 -9.63
N ASP A 62 8.43 -17.25 -10.18
CA ASP A 62 8.13 -17.26 -11.63
C ASP A 62 7.64 -15.90 -12.17
N ALA A 63 7.21 -15.01 -11.29
CA ALA A 63 6.63 -13.74 -11.69
C ALA A 63 7.72 -12.68 -11.92
N PRO A 64 7.54 -11.78 -12.91
CA PRO A 64 8.51 -10.73 -13.16
C PRO A 64 8.68 -9.82 -11.93
N PRO A 65 9.92 -9.40 -11.61
CA PRO A 65 10.17 -8.53 -10.47
C PRO A 65 9.39 -7.22 -10.61
N THR A 66 8.84 -6.72 -9.51
CA THR A 66 8.09 -5.47 -9.50
C THR A 66 8.67 -4.50 -8.47
N LEU A 67 8.48 -3.20 -8.70
CA LEU A 67 8.82 -2.17 -7.70
C LEU A 67 7.73 -2.01 -6.62
N SER A 68 6.63 -2.76 -6.71
CA SER A 68 5.55 -2.71 -5.75
C SER A 68 6.01 -3.22 -4.38
N LYS A 69 5.90 -2.39 -3.35
CA LYS A 69 6.22 -2.80 -1.99
C LYS A 69 5.21 -3.80 -1.43
N SER A 70 5.65 -4.55 -0.43
CA SER A 70 4.84 -5.50 0.32
C SER A 70 3.65 -4.80 1.00
N CYS A 71 2.61 -5.56 1.38
CA CYS A 71 1.46 -4.99 2.08
C CYS A 71 1.86 -4.47 3.47
N SER A 72 2.75 -5.18 4.16
CA SER A 72 3.35 -4.74 5.43
C SER A 72 4.04 -3.38 5.30
N ASP A 73 4.84 -3.17 4.26
CA ASP A 73 5.57 -1.90 4.05
C ASP A 73 4.63 -0.75 3.70
N LYS A 74 3.58 -1.01 2.90
CA LYS A 74 2.56 -0.01 2.55
C LYS A 74 1.75 0.40 3.78
N LEU A 75 1.36 -0.56 4.62
CA LEU A 75 0.63 -0.28 5.84
C LEU A 75 1.50 0.48 6.84
N ALA A 76 2.74 0.06 7.05
CA ALA A 76 3.65 0.79 7.93
C ALA A 76 3.89 2.23 7.44
N ALA A 77 4.11 2.44 6.13
CA ALA A 77 4.22 3.78 5.57
C ALA A 77 2.96 4.63 5.79
N SER A 78 1.77 4.03 5.70
CA SER A 78 0.49 4.74 5.90
C SER A 78 0.26 5.21 7.33
N GLN A 79 0.95 4.63 8.32
CA GLN A 79 0.96 5.14 9.70
C GLN A 79 1.51 6.56 9.77
N TYR A 80 2.33 6.97 8.81
CA TYR A 80 2.89 8.32 8.74
C TYR A 80 2.23 9.18 7.66
N THR A 81 2.00 8.60 6.47
CA THR A 81 1.54 9.34 5.28
C THR A 81 0.02 9.44 5.13
N SER A 82 -0.74 8.98 6.14
CA SER A 82 -2.20 8.78 6.06
C SER A 82 -2.60 7.72 5.02
N ILE A 83 -3.85 7.25 5.08
CA ILE A 83 -4.45 6.35 4.08
C ILE A 83 -4.81 7.07 2.77
N LEU A 84 -4.82 8.40 2.77
CA LEU A 84 -5.20 9.18 1.60
C LEU A 84 -4.18 8.98 0.49
N SER A 85 -4.66 9.05 -0.75
CA SER A 85 -3.84 9.16 -1.96
C SER A 85 -3.42 10.62 -2.19
N SER A 86 -2.53 10.86 -3.17
CA SER A 86 -2.22 12.24 -3.59
C SER A 86 -3.47 13.01 -4.03
N LEU A 87 -4.39 12.36 -4.76
CA LEU A 87 -5.63 12.98 -5.23
C LEU A 87 -6.57 13.32 -4.08
N THR A 88 -6.83 12.37 -3.19
CA THR A 88 -7.77 12.60 -2.08
C THR A 88 -7.21 13.57 -1.04
N SER A 89 -5.89 13.69 -0.92
CA SER A 89 -5.25 14.68 -0.04
C SER A 89 -5.42 16.13 -0.52
N LEU A 90 -5.90 16.36 -1.76
CA LEU A 90 -6.24 17.70 -2.25
C LEU A 90 -7.54 18.21 -1.62
N PHE A 91 -8.45 17.30 -1.28
CA PHE A 91 -9.81 17.63 -0.84
C PHE A 91 -10.06 17.29 0.62
N ILE A 92 -9.28 16.36 1.17
CA ILE A 92 -9.48 15.80 2.50
C ILE A 92 -8.21 16.00 3.30
N SER A 93 -8.36 16.62 4.46
CA SER A 93 -7.28 16.87 5.39
C SER A 93 -6.81 15.54 6.05
N PRO A 94 -5.50 15.29 6.19
CA PRO A 94 -5.00 13.98 6.65
C PRO A 94 -5.13 13.75 8.16
N GLN A 95 -5.38 14.78 8.99
CA GLN A 95 -5.29 14.75 10.47
C GLN A 95 -6.00 13.55 11.11
N ASN A 96 -7.15 13.13 10.56
CA ASN A 96 -7.95 12.02 11.09
C ASN A 96 -8.15 10.89 10.08
N MET A 97 -7.31 10.83 9.05
CA MET A 97 -7.41 9.85 7.96
C MET A 97 -6.31 8.81 8.09
N TYR A 98 -6.37 8.03 9.18
CA TYR A 98 -5.44 6.97 9.53
C TYR A 98 -6.18 5.67 9.86
N LEU A 99 -5.51 4.53 9.66
CA LEU A 99 -6.08 3.26 10.09
C LEU A 99 -6.02 3.16 11.62
N HIS A 100 -7.19 3.12 12.27
CA HIS A 100 -7.24 2.90 13.71
C HIS A 100 -6.85 1.46 14.09
N SER A 101 -7.30 0.47 13.31
CA SER A 101 -6.98 -0.94 13.60
C SER A 101 -6.85 -1.83 12.36
N LEU A 102 -5.98 -2.82 12.48
CA LEU A 102 -5.86 -3.99 11.60
C LEU A 102 -6.38 -5.22 12.36
N ILE A 103 -7.41 -5.85 11.80
CA ILE A 103 -8.07 -7.04 12.35
C ILE A 103 -7.71 -8.25 11.47
N LEU A 104 -7.34 -9.37 12.07
CA LEU A 104 -6.99 -10.60 11.37
C LEU A 104 -7.24 -11.85 12.24
N PRO A 105 -7.30 -13.07 11.66
CA PRO A 105 -7.40 -14.29 12.44
C PRO A 105 -6.27 -14.44 13.47
N ASP A 106 -6.56 -15.05 14.63
CA ASP A 106 -5.55 -15.33 15.68
C ASP A 106 -4.34 -16.11 15.11
N THR A 107 -4.61 -17.06 14.22
CA THR A 107 -3.62 -17.89 13.51
C THR A 107 -2.71 -17.11 12.55
N GLN A 108 -3.03 -15.84 12.29
CA GLN A 108 -2.31 -14.95 11.38
C GLN A 108 -1.61 -13.81 12.12
N TYR A 109 -1.65 -13.80 13.45
CA TYR A 109 -0.94 -12.85 14.27
C TYR A 109 0.37 -13.45 14.80
N ASN A 110 1.46 -12.70 14.65
CA ASN A 110 2.72 -12.98 15.32
C ASN A 110 3.19 -11.69 15.99
N GLU A 111 3.23 -11.67 17.31
CA GLU A 111 3.55 -10.46 18.08
C GLU A 111 4.90 -9.86 17.68
N THR A 112 5.97 -10.67 17.65
CA THR A 112 7.32 -10.24 17.26
C THR A 112 7.34 -9.58 15.88
N GLY A 113 6.71 -10.23 14.89
CA GLY A 113 6.64 -9.72 13.52
C GLY A 113 5.86 -8.42 13.41
N PHE A 114 4.74 -8.30 14.13
CA PHE A 114 3.86 -7.14 14.08
C PHE A 114 4.44 -5.94 14.84
N VAL A 115 5.00 -6.16 16.04
CA VAL A 115 5.71 -5.13 16.82
C VAL A 115 6.86 -4.58 16.00
N ARG A 116 7.69 -5.45 15.40
CA ARG A 116 8.74 -5.00 14.49
C ARG A 116 8.16 -4.19 13.34
N CYS A 117 7.19 -4.75 12.63
CA CYS A 117 6.65 -4.18 11.40
C CYS A 117 6.01 -2.80 11.61
N PHE A 118 5.22 -2.62 12.67
CA PHE A 118 4.34 -1.47 12.85
C PHE A 118 4.79 -0.51 13.96
N GLN A 119 5.51 -0.96 14.98
CA GLN A 119 5.89 -0.11 16.11
C GLN A 119 7.33 0.37 16.06
N THR A 120 8.28 -0.48 15.65
CA THR A 120 9.72 -0.16 15.77
C THR A 120 10.36 0.29 14.47
N ARG A 121 9.89 -0.15 13.29
CA ARG A 121 10.50 0.24 11.99
C ARG A 121 10.44 1.73 11.66
N LEU A 122 9.47 2.45 12.22
CA LEU A 122 9.34 3.91 12.07
C LEU A 122 9.68 4.68 13.35
N PHE A 123 10.43 4.05 14.27
CA PHE A 123 10.78 4.63 15.57
C PHE A 123 11.39 6.04 15.47
N MET A 124 12.24 6.29 14.47
CA MET A 124 12.85 7.61 14.26
C MET A 124 11.82 8.70 13.94
N LEU A 125 10.73 8.36 13.25
CA LEU A 125 9.64 9.29 12.97
C LEU A 125 8.68 9.42 14.15
N ARG A 126 8.38 8.30 14.82
CA ARG A 126 7.58 8.28 16.05
C ARG A 126 8.12 9.24 17.11
N ASN A 127 9.44 9.28 17.29
CA ASN A 127 10.08 10.14 18.29
C ASN A 127 10.30 11.59 17.86
N LYS A 128 10.24 11.87 16.55
CA LYS A 128 10.35 13.25 16.04
C LYS A 128 9.10 14.08 16.30
N GLU A 129 7.96 13.45 16.56
CA GLU A 129 6.65 14.10 16.60
C GLU A 129 6.05 14.18 18.00
N TYR A 130 6.76 14.84 18.92
CA TYR A 130 6.17 15.35 20.16
C TYR A 130 5.19 16.53 19.93
N GLY A 131 4.60 16.64 18.74
CA GLY A 131 3.59 17.65 18.37
C GLY A 131 2.94 17.33 17.02
N VAL A 132 1.62 17.50 16.92
CA VAL A 132 0.86 17.32 15.68
C VAL A 132 1.31 18.38 14.68
N ARG A 133 1.84 17.97 13.52
CA ARG A 133 2.15 18.92 12.44
C ARG A 133 0.85 19.60 11.99
N GLU A 134 0.89 20.90 11.73
CA GLU A 134 -0.25 21.63 11.14
C GLU A 134 -0.74 20.95 9.85
N SER A 135 0.17 20.34 9.08
CA SER A 135 -0.13 19.59 7.87
C SER A 135 -0.99 18.34 8.08
N GLY A 136 -1.11 17.86 9.32
CA GLY A 136 -1.85 16.66 9.71
C GLY A 136 -1.16 15.34 9.40
N TYR A 137 0.02 15.38 8.77
CA TYR A 137 0.85 14.20 8.63
C TYR A 137 1.64 13.95 9.91
N GLY A 138 1.56 12.72 10.41
CA GLY A 138 2.38 12.24 11.51
C GLY A 138 2.21 10.75 11.78
N PHE A 139 2.88 10.23 12.80
CA PHE A 139 2.89 8.83 13.19
C PHE A 139 1.66 8.48 14.03
N TYR A 140 0.76 7.70 13.43
CA TYR A 140 -0.40 7.11 14.08
C TYR A 140 -0.24 5.59 14.08
N GLU A 141 0.01 5.04 15.26
CA GLU A 141 0.17 3.60 15.44
C GLU A 141 -1.12 2.86 15.11
N ILE A 142 -1.05 1.87 14.21
CA ILE A 142 -2.17 0.99 13.91
C ILE A 142 -2.34 0.01 15.08
N GLY A 143 -3.52 0.01 15.70
CA GLY A 143 -3.88 -1.01 16.68
C GLY A 143 -4.05 -2.38 16.04
N ILE A 144 -3.46 -3.42 16.63
CA ILE A 144 -3.63 -4.80 16.18
C ILE A 144 -4.72 -5.47 17.01
N LYS A 145 -5.68 -6.10 16.34
CA LYS A 145 -6.76 -6.86 16.96
C LYS A 145 -6.89 -8.20 16.28
N THR A 146 -7.18 -9.25 17.01
CA THR A 146 -7.35 -10.58 16.45
C THR A 146 -8.79 -11.07 16.57
N THR A 147 -9.12 -12.13 15.85
CA THR A 147 -10.43 -12.77 15.92
C THR A 147 -10.30 -14.28 15.73
N GLY A 148 -11.07 -15.05 16.49
CA GLY A 148 -11.22 -16.49 16.27
C GLY A 148 -12.09 -16.84 15.05
N LYS A 149 -12.65 -15.85 14.35
CA LYS A 149 -13.46 -16.08 13.14
C LYS A 149 -12.55 -16.29 11.93
N GLU A 150 -12.56 -17.50 11.41
CA GLU A 150 -11.94 -17.83 10.12
C GLU A 150 -12.97 -17.85 8.99
N PHE A 151 -12.54 -17.53 7.78
CA PHE A 151 -13.39 -17.66 6.59
C PHE A 151 -13.51 -19.14 6.22
N VAL A 152 -14.70 -19.59 5.78
CA VAL A 152 -14.95 -21.01 5.47
C VAL A 152 -14.05 -21.58 4.37
N TYR A 153 -13.56 -20.73 3.47
CA TYR A 153 -12.59 -21.09 2.43
C TYR A 153 -11.17 -20.62 2.74
N SER A 154 -10.86 -20.38 4.02
CA SER A 154 -9.51 -20.13 4.52
C SER A 154 -8.62 -21.34 4.23
N ARG A 155 -7.32 -21.13 4.03
CA ARG A 155 -6.34 -22.21 3.86
C ARG A 155 -6.24 -23.14 5.07
N ARG A 156 -6.74 -22.69 6.22
CA ARG A 156 -6.77 -23.41 7.50
C ARG A 156 -8.13 -24.04 7.80
N SER A 157 -9.09 -23.98 6.86
CA SER A 157 -10.40 -24.59 7.05
C SER A 157 -10.29 -26.12 7.20
N GLU A 158 -10.98 -26.67 8.19
CA GLU A 158 -11.00 -28.10 8.53
C GLU A 158 -11.53 -28.98 7.38
N THR A 159 -12.25 -28.39 6.43
CA THR A 159 -12.75 -29.10 5.24
C THR A 159 -11.68 -29.41 4.20
N HIS A 160 -10.43 -28.97 4.41
CA HIS A 160 -9.34 -29.17 3.46
C HIS A 160 -8.51 -30.41 3.77
N ASN A 161 -8.19 -31.18 2.71
CA ASN A 161 -7.31 -32.33 2.82
C ASN A 161 -5.86 -31.85 3.04
N ALA A 162 -5.09 -32.59 3.85
CA ALA A 162 -3.68 -32.30 4.15
C ALA A 162 -2.78 -32.15 2.89
N ASN A 163 -3.18 -32.74 1.76
CA ASN A 163 -2.44 -32.67 0.48
C ASN A 163 -2.92 -31.55 -0.46
N THR A 164 -3.74 -30.60 0.00
CA THR A 164 -4.28 -29.53 -0.87
C THR A 164 -3.23 -28.47 -1.15
N GLU A 165 -2.78 -28.36 -2.40
CA GLU A 165 -1.90 -27.28 -2.84
C GLU A 165 -2.71 -26.02 -3.21
N TYR A 166 -2.38 -24.88 -2.60
CA TYR A 166 -3.07 -23.60 -2.84
C TYR A 166 -2.35 -22.74 -3.86
N VAL A 167 -3.00 -22.51 -5.00
CA VAL A 167 -2.50 -21.60 -6.04
C VAL A 167 -3.13 -20.21 -5.88
N SER A 168 -2.32 -19.17 -6.00
CA SER A 168 -2.82 -17.79 -6.02
C SER A 168 -3.65 -17.53 -7.28
N SER A 169 -4.84 -16.95 -7.13
CA SER A 169 -5.63 -16.50 -8.27
C SER A 169 -5.06 -15.22 -8.89
N ASN A 170 -5.18 -15.11 -10.21
CA ASN A 170 -4.92 -13.87 -10.96
C ASN A 170 -6.14 -12.94 -11.01
N ILE A 171 -7.23 -13.33 -10.35
CA ILE A 171 -8.48 -12.57 -10.23
C ILE A 171 -8.42 -11.68 -8.98
N SER A 172 -8.85 -10.43 -9.11
CA SER A 172 -9.11 -9.56 -7.97
C SER A 172 -10.49 -8.93 -8.09
N THR A 173 -11.21 -8.84 -6.98
CA THR A 173 -12.55 -8.23 -6.94
C THR A 173 -12.57 -7.07 -5.97
N SER A 174 -13.20 -5.97 -6.35
CA SER A 174 -13.43 -4.80 -5.50
C SER A 174 -14.89 -4.38 -5.52
N TRP A 175 -15.43 -4.06 -4.36
CA TRP A 175 -16.80 -3.57 -4.20
C TRP A 175 -16.77 -2.35 -3.28
N VAL A 176 -17.52 -1.30 -3.66
CA VAL A 176 -17.63 -0.08 -2.87
C VAL A 176 -19.11 0.15 -2.60
N ARG A 177 -19.46 0.28 -1.32
CA ARG A 177 -20.85 0.55 -0.93
C ARG A 177 -21.27 1.92 -1.45
N GLY A 178 -22.44 1.98 -2.09
CA GLY A 178 -23.05 3.25 -2.51
C GLY A 178 -22.47 3.83 -3.81
N ASP A 179 -21.66 3.09 -4.56
CA ASP A 179 -21.11 3.55 -5.84
C ASP A 179 -22.07 3.37 -7.04
N GLY A 180 -23.34 3.06 -6.77
CA GLY A 180 -24.39 2.87 -7.76
C GLY A 180 -24.26 1.61 -8.61
N LYS A 181 -23.28 0.71 -8.35
CA LYS A 181 -23.08 -0.51 -9.14
C LYS A 181 -23.40 -1.78 -8.36
N THR A 182 -24.26 -2.61 -8.94
CA THR A 182 -24.51 -3.97 -8.46
C THR A 182 -23.33 -4.88 -8.80
N GLY A 183 -22.83 -5.66 -7.82
CA GLY A 183 -21.92 -6.79 -8.08
C GLY A 183 -20.41 -6.52 -8.07
N GLY A 184 -19.95 -5.28 -7.81
CA GLY A 184 -18.52 -5.01 -7.70
C GLY A 184 -17.81 -4.93 -9.06
N GLU A 185 -16.48 -5.00 -9.04
CA GLU A 185 -15.57 -4.91 -10.20
C GLU A 185 -14.59 -6.05 -10.07
N THR A 186 -14.56 -6.91 -11.10
CA THR A 186 -13.65 -8.04 -11.19
C THR A 186 -12.58 -7.75 -12.23
N LEU A 187 -11.32 -7.90 -11.83
CA LEU A 187 -10.16 -7.81 -12.71
C LEU A 187 -9.54 -9.20 -12.89
N VAL A 188 -9.11 -9.51 -14.11
CA VAL A 188 -8.30 -10.69 -14.44
C VAL A 188 -6.98 -10.19 -15.01
N ASN A 189 -5.87 -10.59 -14.38
CA ASN A 189 -4.53 -10.10 -14.73
C ASN A 189 -4.43 -8.56 -14.80
N GLY A 190 -5.14 -7.85 -13.91
CA GLY A 190 -5.08 -6.39 -13.78
C GLY A 190 -5.97 -5.58 -14.73
N ALA A 191 -6.75 -6.23 -15.61
CA ALA A 191 -7.74 -5.57 -16.46
C ALA A 191 -9.15 -6.08 -16.13
N LEU A 192 -10.18 -5.27 -16.39
CA LEU A 192 -11.59 -5.65 -16.23
C LEU A 192 -11.86 -6.99 -16.92
N GLN A 193 -12.59 -7.89 -16.24
CA GLN A 193 -12.97 -9.18 -16.79
C GLN A 193 -13.66 -8.98 -18.16
N GLY A 194 -13.21 -9.75 -19.16
CA GLY A 194 -13.66 -9.63 -20.54
C GLY A 194 -12.99 -8.53 -21.37
N ARG A 195 -12.01 -7.80 -20.82
CA ARG A 195 -11.21 -6.80 -21.54
C ARG A 195 -9.77 -7.27 -21.74
N LYS A 196 -9.15 -6.77 -22.81
CA LYS A 196 -7.73 -7.02 -23.10
C LYS A 196 -6.86 -6.24 -22.10
N GLN A 197 -5.73 -6.83 -21.72
CA GLN A 197 -4.71 -6.09 -20.98
C GLN A 197 -4.25 -4.87 -21.79
N PHE A 198 -3.92 -3.79 -21.08
CA PHE A 198 -3.51 -2.51 -21.65
C PHE A 198 -4.56 -1.77 -22.49
N ASP A 199 -5.77 -2.31 -22.66
CA ASP A 199 -6.91 -1.53 -23.16
C ASP A 199 -7.38 -0.55 -22.07
N VAL A 200 -7.42 0.74 -22.39
CA VAL A 200 -7.89 1.80 -21.48
C VAL A 200 -9.34 1.55 -21.05
N LYS A 201 -10.18 0.93 -21.90
CA LYS A 201 -11.55 0.53 -21.54
C LYS A 201 -11.58 -0.59 -20.49
N GLY A 202 -10.48 -1.33 -20.36
CA GLY A 202 -10.25 -2.34 -19.34
C GLY A 202 -9.71 -1.79 -18.02
N ALA A 203 -9.48 -0.48 -17.90
CA ALA A 203 -8.94 0.10 -16.67
C ALA A 203 -9.96 0.08 -15.52
N SER A 204 -9.48 -0.36 -14.36
CA SER A 204 -10.23 -0.35 -13.09
C SER A 204 -10.81 1.02 -12.77
N ARG A 205 -11.96 1.04 -12.08
CA ARG A 205 -12.59 2.26 -11.60
C ARG A 205 -11.76 3.02 -10.57
N VAL A 206 -10.89 2.32 -9.83
CA VAL A 206 -9.97 2.90 -8.84
C VAL A 206 -8.59 3.21 -9.42
N CYS A 207 -8.44 3.19 -10.75
CA CYS A 207 -7.17 3.55 -11.38
C CYS A 207 -6.89 5.06 -11.24
N ARG A 208 -5.61 5.43 -11.30
CA ARG A 208 -5.16 6.83 -11.13
C ARG A 208 -5.86 7.79 -12.08
N ARG A 209 -6.03 7.41 -13.35
CA ARG A 209 -6.69 8.24 -14.36
C ARG A 209 -8.15 8.53 -14.01
N ARG A 210 -8.90 7.52 -13.57
CA ARG A 210 -10.30 7.73 -13.15
C ARG A 210 -10.40 8.54 -11.87
N GLY A 211 -9.51 8.29 -10.91
CA GLY A 211 -9.43 9.11 -9.70
C GLY A 211 -9.14 10.59 -10.01
N TRP A 212 -8.27 10.86 -10.99
CA TRP A 212 -7.96 12.23 -11.39
C TRP A 212 -9.15 12.91 -12.09
N LYS A 213 -9.85 12.21 -12.99
CA LYS A 213 -11.11 12.73 -13.57
C LYS A 213 -12.15 13.04 -12.50
N LEU A 214 -12.34 12.15 -11.53
CA LEU A 214 -13.23 12.40 -10.40
C LEU A 214 -12.79 13.63 -9.59
N GLY A 215 -11.48 13.83 -9.41
CA GLY A 215 -10.95 15.05 -8.78
C GLY A 215 -11.37 16.32 -9.53
N LEU A 216 -11.30 16.34 -10.86
CA LEU A 216 -11.75 17.48 -11.66
C LEU A 216 -13.27 17.70 -11.54
N GLU A 217 -14.06 16.63 -11.52
CA GLU A 217 -15.51 16.72 -11.31
C GLU A 217 -15.85 17.31 -9.92
N VAL A 218 -15.14 16.87 -8.87
CA VAL A 218 -15.28 17.42 -7.51
C VAL A 218 -14.88 18.89 -7.48
N LEU A 219 -13.77 19.28 -8.12
CA LEU A 219 -13.35 20.67 -8.23
C LEU A 219 -14.43 21.56 -8.90
N GLY A 220 -15.01 21.08 -10.00
CA GLY A 220 -16.09 21.79 -10.69
C GLY A 220 -17.32 21.96 -9.79
N ALA A 221 -17.70 20.91 -9.06
CA ALA A 221 -18.83 20.95 -8.14
C ALA A 221 -18.60 21.93 -6.97
N ILE A 222 -17.45 21.89 -6.29
CA ILE A 222 -17.17 22.82 -5.18
C ILE A 222 -17.07 24.26 -5.67
N THR A 223 -16.56 24.49 -6.88
CA THR A 223 -16.49 25.83 -7.49
C THR A 223 -17.89 26.36 -7.79
N ALA A 224 -18.75 25.56 -8.43
CA ALA A 224 -20.12 25.95 -8.74
C ALA A 224 -20.97 26.21 -7.49
N MET A 225 -20.76 25.41 -6.44
CA MET A 225 -21.46 25.55 -5.16
C MET A 225 -20.84 26.59 -4.23
N GLN A 226 -19.72 27.21 -4.61
CA GLN A 226 -18.96 28.16 -3.78
C GLN A 226 -18.57 27.58 -2.40
N ILE A 227 -18.21 26.30 -2.38
CA ILE A 227 -17.81 25.59 -1.16
C ILE A 227 -16.30 25.76 -0.95
N GLY A 228 -15.93 26.27 0.22
CA GLY A 228 -14.53 26.43 0.64
C GLY A 228 -13.96 27.83 0.36
N GLY A 229 -12.76 28.08 0.88
CA GLY A 229 -12.07 29.36 0.65
C GLY A 229 -11.58 29.46 -0.80
N LYS A 230 -11.86 30.60 -1.45
CA LYS A 230 -11.51 30.86 -2.87
C LYS A 230 -10.04 30.54 -3.18
N GLU A 231 -9.13 30.95 -2.31
CA GLU A 231 -7.68 30.71 -2.46
C GLU A 231 -7.33 29.22 -2.48
N ILE A 232 -7.98 28.42 -1.63
CA ILE A 232 -7.77 26.96 -1.57
C ILE A 232 -8.31 26.29 -2.82
N VAL A 233 -9.50 26.68 -3.28
CA VAL A 233 -10.10 26.12 -4.50
C VAL A 233 -9.22 26.41 -5.72
N GLU A 234 -8.71 27.65 -5.85
CA GLU A 234 -7.75 28.01 -6.90
C GLU A 234 -6.43 27.22 -6.80
N LEU A 235 -5.93 26.99 -5.58
CA LEU A 235 -4.73 26.19 -5.35
C LEU A 235 -4.93 24.72 -5.74
N ILE A 236 -6.09 24.13 -5.43
CA ILE A 236 -6.47 22.78 -5.88
C ILE A 236 -6.56 22.75 -7.41
N GLY A 237 -7.18 23.76 -8.02
CA GLY A 237 -7.27 23.94 -9.48
C GLY A 237 -5.91 23.88 -10.15
N ARG A 238 -4.95 24.70 -9.70
CA ARG A 238 -3.56 24.68 -10.19
C ARG A 238 -2.88 23.32 -10.06
N GLY A 239 -3.27 22.51 -9.07
CA GLY A 239 -2.74 21.15 -8.90
C GLY A 239 -3.39 20.10 -9.79
N LEU A 240 -4.65 20.27 -10.18
CA LEU A 240 -5.42 19.30 -10.97
C LEU A 240 -5.41 19.58 -12.47
N GLU A 241 -5.41 20.85 -12.87
CA GLU A 241 -5.47 21.31 -14.26
C GLU A 241 -4.07 21.35 -14.89
N VAL A 242 -3.43 20.17 -14.90
CA VAL A 242 -2.07 19.98 -15.38
C VAL A 242 -2.01 18.93 -16.49
N VAL A 243 -0.95 18.96 -17.30
CA VAL A 243 -0.84 18.10 -18.48
C VAL A 243 -0.54 16.64 -18.10
N LYS A 244 0.30 16.42 -17.09
CA LYS A 244 0.73 15.07 -16.67
C LYS A 244 0.44 14.80 -15.20
N TYR A 245 0.14 13.55 -14.88
CA TYR A 245 -0.11 13.10 -13.51
C TYR A 245 1.09 13.36 -12.57
N LYS A 246 2.31 13.35 -13.10
CA LYS A 246 3.52 13.76 -12.39
C LYS A 246 3.43 15.20 -11.87
N ASN A 247 2.98 16.14 -12.69
CA ASN A 247 2.83 17.54 -12.30
C ASN A 247 1.83 17.71 -11.16
N LEU A 248 0.74 16.95 -11.18
CA LEU A 248 -0.24 16.94 -10.08
C LEU A 248 0.43 16.52 -8.78
N LYS A 249 1.20 15.42 -8.82
CA LYS A 249 1.93 14.92 -7.66
C LYS A 249 3.02 15.88 -7.15
N GLU A 250 3.53 16.73 -8.01
CA GLU A 250 4.57 17.73 -7.74
C GLU A 250 4.00 19.12 -7.39
N SER A 251 2.68 19.31 -7.45
CA SER A 251 2.00 20.57 -7.09
C SER A 251 2.30 21.04 -5.66
N ASP A 252 2.28 22.36 -5.44
CA ASP A 252 2.65 22.96 -4.15
C ASP A 252 1.74 22.52 -2.99
N ILE A 253 0.45 22.32 -3.25
CA ILE A 253 -0.52 21.83 -2.27
C ILE A 253 -0.18 20.43 -1.72
N LEU A 254 0.57 19.62 -2.48
CA LEU A 254 1.04 18.30 -2.05
C LEU A 254 2.47 18.31 -1.47
N ARG A 255 3.06 19.47 -1.22
CA ARG A 255 4.44 19.58 -0.70
C ARG A 255 4.63 18.82 0.61
N GLU A 256 3.78 19.04 1.60
CA GLU A 256 3.90 18.37 2.90
C GLU A 256 3.69 16.85 2.78
N ARG A 257 2.84 16.41 1.85
CA ARG A 257 2.68 14.99 1.54
C ARG A 257 3.95 14.39 0.95
N ARG A 258 4.61 15.10 0.02
CA ARG A 258 5.87 14.64 -0.57
C ARG A 258 6.95 14.51 0.50
N ARG A 259 7.08 15.53 1.36
CA ARG A 259 7.98 15.52 2.50
C ARG A 259 7.74 14.33 3.42
N ALA A 260 6.50 14.09 3.84
CA ALA A 260 6.16 12.95 4.69
C ALA A 260 6.51 11.59 4.04
N LYS A 261 6.34 11.48 2.72
CA LYS A 261 6.74 10.27 1.97
C LYS A 261 8.26 10.12 1.89
N GLU A 262 9.02 11.20 1.81
CA GLU A 262 10.49 11.17 1.81
C GLU A 262 11.02 10.74 3.17
N GLU A 263 10.53 11.35 4.25
CA GLU A 263 10.87 11.01 5.64
C GLU A 263 10.64 9.51 5.93
N VAL A 264 9.52 8.93 5.47
CA VAL A 264 9.26 7.48 5.59
C VAL A 264 10.24 6.63 4.80
N ARG A 265 10.58 7.03 3.58
CA ARG A 265 11.51 6.26 2.73
C ARG A 265 12.91 6.26 3.31
N GLU A 266 13.34 7.39 3.85
CA GLU A 266 14.61 7.53 4.56
C GLU A 266 14.63 6.65 5.81
N CYS A 267 13.56 6.69 6.61
CA CYS A 267 13.44 5.92 7.83
C CYS A 267 13.44 4.40 7.58
N LEU A 268 12.67 3.92 6.60
CA LEU A 268 12.61 2.49 6.27
C LEU A 268 13.87 2.00 5.54
N GLY A 269 14.53 2.88 4.78
CA GLY A 269 15.65 2.54 3.91
C GLY A 269 15.27 1.57 2.77
N ALA A 270 16.16 1.44 1.78
CA ALA A 270 16.00 0.51 0.65
C ALA A 270 14.65 0.64 -0.13
N TRP A 271 13.97 1.79 -0.02
CA TRP A 271 12.72 2.05 -0.72
C TRP A 271 13.00 2.55 -2.15
N VAL A 272 13.17 1.63 -3.09
CA VAL A 272 13.25 1.98 -4.52
C VAL A 272 11.91 2.57 -4.99
N ARG A 273 11.90 3.78 -5.56
CA ARG A 273 10.70 4.43 -6.09
C ARG A 273 10.25 3.73 -7.37
N ASN A 274 8.93 3.62 -7.55
CA ASN A 274 8.36 3.18 -8.82
C ASN A 274 8.23 4.40 -9.73
N GLU A 275 8.94 4.41 -10.85
CA GLU A 275 8.97 5.49 -11.84
C GLU A 275 8.38 5.02 -13.18
N GLY A 276 7.97 5.94 -14.04
CA GLY A 276 7.45 5.62 -15.39
C GLY A 276 5.92 5.49 -15.54
N ASP A 277 5.16 5.54 -14.44
CA ASP A 277 3.68 5.43 -14.46
C ASP A 277 2.99 6.78 -14.12
N GLU A 278 3.58 7.90 -14.55
CA GLU A 278 3.12 9.26 -14.19
C GLU A 278 3.11 10.25 -15.36
N GLU A 279 3.47 9.81 -16.58
CA GLU A 279 3.58 10.66 -17.77
C GLU A 279 2.28 10.79 -18.58
N PHE A 280 1.15 10.32 -18.05
CA PHE A 280 -0.17 10.37 -18.71
C PHE A 280 -0.99 11.59 -18.28
N GLY A 281 -1.94 12.01 -19.12
CA GLY A 281 -2.97 13.04 -18.84
C GLY A 281 -4.39 12.46 -18.76
N VAL A 282 -5.38 13.29 -18.39
CA VAL A 282 -6.81 12.90 -18.28
C VAL A 282 -7.69 13.43 -19.38
#